data_AF-K9TD80-F1
#
_entry.id   AF-K9TD80-F1
#
_cell.length_a   1.000
_cell.length_b   1.000
_cell.length_c   1.000
_cell.angle_alpha   90.00
_cell.angle_beta   90.00
_cell.angle_gamma   90.00
#
_symmetry.space_group_name_H-M   'P 1'
#
loop_
_entity.id
_entity.type
_entity.pdbx_description
1 polymer ?
#
loop_
_entity_poly.entity_id
_entity_poly.type
_entity_poly.pdbx_seq_one_letter_code
_entity_poly.pdbx_strand_id
1 'polypeptide(L)'
;MKETVGSLRAYFGLIGVLSVLSTLGELYFYLSFQPGNLFGILLTLIGLGLSCLFLYFSFDLKKLLIKSPEFVSRVILVSAGFQIISLVFSLLWDNGVASIVKPGIGILICWYLLANINRLSRSLQEEMAQKPNENKTDN
;
A
#
# COMPACT_ATOMS: atom_id res chain seq x y z
N MET A 1 5.29 12.70 -17.28
CA MET A 1 6.22 13.11 -16.20
C MET A 1 6.85 11.86 -15.60
N LYS A 2 8.19 11.75 -15.60
CA LYS A 2 8.89 10.59 -15.02
C LYS A 2 8.83 10.72 -13.49
N GLU A 3 7.94 9.99 -12.85
CA GLU A 3 7.90 9.97 -11.39
C GLU A 3 9.16 9.32 -10.84
N THR A 4 9.89 10.05 -10.01
CA THR A 4 11.09 9.59 -9.34
C THR A 4 10.75 8.72 -8.14
N VAL A 5 11.67 7.82 -7.76
CA VAL A 5 11.52 6.94 -6.59
C VAL A 5 11.16 7.72 -5.31
N GLY A 6 11.63 8.96 -5.19
CA GLY A 6 11.31 9.86 -4.08
C GLY A 6 9.84 10.30 -4.04
N SER A 7 9.22 10.57 -5.19
CA SER A 7 7.79 10.87 -5.30
C SER A 7 6.96 9.67 -4.82
N LEU A 8 7.27 8.48 -5.32
CA LEU A 8 6.56 7.25 -4.94
C LEU A 8 6.69 6.97 -3.43
N ARG A 9 7.89 7.21 -2.87
CA ARG A 9 8.15 7.10 -1.44
C ARG A 9 7.27 8.06 -0.62
N ALA A 10 7.15 9.32 -1.04
CA ALA A 10 6.30 10.29 -0.39
C ALA A 10 4.81 9.88 -0.45
N TYR A 11 4.35 9.35 -1.58
CA TYR A 11 3.00 8.80 -1.70
C TYR A 11 2.74 7.64 -0.73
N PHE A 12 3.65 6.66 -0.67
CA PHE A 12 3.56 5.55 0.30
C PHE A 12 3.48 6.05 1.74
N GLY A 13 4.28 7.07 2.09
CA GLY A 13 4.28 7.68 3.41
C GLY A 13 2.95 8.38 3.72
N LEU A 14 2.48 9.23 2.80
CA LEU A 14 1.22 9.95 2.94
C LEU A 14 0.03 8.99 3.10
N ILE A 15 -0.06 7.98 2.22
CA ILE A 15 -1.10 6.96 2.26
C ILE A 15 -1.01 6.15 3.55
N GLY A 16 0.20 5.77 3.97
CA GLY A 16 0.42 5.05 5.22
C GLY A 16 -0.10 5.84 6.43
N VAL A 17 0.27 7.12 6.55
CA VAL A 17 -0.20 8.00 7.64
C VAL A 17 -1.72 8.17 7.61
N LEU A 18 -2.29 8.49 6.44
CA LEU A 18 -3.74 8.65 6.27
C LEU A 18 -4.50 7.36 6.63
N SER A 19 -4.01 6.21 6.18
CA SER A 19 -4.63 4.92 6.48
C SER A 19 -4.55 4.60 7.97
N VAL A 20 -3.41 4.84 8.65
CA VAL A 20 -3.29 4.65 10.10
C VAL A 20 -4.26 5.54 10.85
N LEU A 21 -4.32 6.83 10.54
CA LEU A 21 -5.25 7.76 11.21
C LEU A 21 -6.71 7.34 11.00
N SER A 22 -7.04 6.89 9.79
CA SER A 22 -8.39 6.44 9.48
C SER A 22 -8.76 5.13 10.18
N THR A 23 -7.85 4.15 10.24
CA THR A 23 -8.09 2.88 10.96
C THR A 23 -8.14 3.08 12.47
N LEU A 24 -7.37 4.00 13.04
CA LEU A 24 -7.48 4.35 14.45
C LEU A 24 -8.85 5.00 14.77
N GLY A 25 -9.34 5.87 13.89
CA GLY A 25 -10.68 6.46 14.01
C GLY A 25 -11.79 5.41 13.95
N GLU A 26 -11.70 4.45 13.03
CA GLU A 26 -12.63 3.31 12.94
C GLU A 26 -12.57 2.43 14.18
N LEU A 27 -11.36 2.14 14.68
CA LEU A 27 -11.19 1.31 15.87
C LEU A 27 -11.83 1.97 17.09
N TYR A 28 -11.63 3.28 17.27
CA TYR A 28 -12.28 4.05 18.32
C TYR A 28 -13.80 4.05 18.18
N PHE A 29 -14.32 4.18 16.96
CA PHE A 29 -15.75 4.13 16.69
C PHE A 29 -16.35 2.76 17.06
N TYR A 30 -15.72 1.66 16.64
CA TYR A 30 -16.20 0.32 16.97
C TYR A 30 -16.13 0.04 18.47
N LEU A 31 -15.04 0.44 19.16
CA LEU A 31 -14.93 0.27 20.61
C LEU A 31 -15.95 1.10 21.40
N SER A 32 -16.28 2.31 20.93
CA SER A 32 -17.13 3.25 21.67
C SER A 32 -18.62 3.09 21.37
N PHE A 33 -18.99 2.80 20.11
CA PHE A 33 -20.38 2.81 19.64
C PHE A 33 -20.90 1.43 19.23
N GLN A 34 -20.03 0.47 18.93
CA GLN A 34 -20.42 -0.90 18.55
C GLN A 34 -19.52 -1.98 19.18
N PRO A 35 -19.40 -2.04 20.53
CA PRO A 35 -18.45 -2.93 21.20
C PRO A 35 -18.71 -4.42 20.95
N GLY A 36 -19.90 -4.81 20.48
CA GLY A 36 -20.23 -6.18 20.09
C GLY A 36 -19.81 -6.57 18.66
N ASN A 37 -19.34 -5.62 17.84
CA ASN A 37 -18.96 -5.88 16.46
C ASN A 37 -17.50 -6.40 16.36
N LEU A 38 -17.30 -7.62 16.85
CA LEU A 38 -15.98 -8.29 16.85
C LEU A 38 -15.39 -8.41 15.44
N PHE A 39 -16.25 -8.58 14.43
CA PHE A 39 -15.83 -8.66 13.03
C PHE A 39 -15.25 -7.33 12.54
N GLY A 40 -15.92 -6.21 12.82
CA GLY A 40 -15.42 -4.87 12.51
C GLY A 40 -14.07 -4.60 13.17
N ILE A 41 -13.92 -4.94 14.46
CA ILE A 41 -12.66 -4.81 15.20
C ILE A 41 -11.54 -5.64 14.53
N LEU A 42 -11.81 -6.88 14.15
CA LEU A 42 -10.84 -7.76 13.50
C LEU A 42 -10.38 -7.21 12.15
N LEU A 43 -11.33 -6.76 11.32
CA LEU A 43 -11.05 -6.09 10.04
C LEU A 43 -10.19 -4.85 10.26
N THR A 44 -10.51 -4.03 11.26
CA THR A 44 -9.76 -2.81 11.55
C THR A 44 -8.32 -3.12 11.98
N LEU A 45 -8.10 -4.19 12.76
CA LEU A 45 -6.75 -4.66 13.12
C LEU A 45 -5.94 -5.10 11.90
N ILE A 46 -6.55 -5.85 10.99
CA ILE A 46 -5.89 -6.29 9.75
C ILE A 46 -5.53 -5.06 8.90
N GLY A 47 -6.46 -4.10 8.77
CA GLY A 47 -6.23 -2.83 8.09
C GLY A 47 -5.09 -2.00 8.71
N LEU A 48 -4.98 -2.00 10.03
CA LEU A 48 -3.89 -1.35 10.76
C LEU A 48 -2.54 -2.00 10.43
N GLY A 49 -2.47 -3.33 10.41
CA GLY A 49 -1.27 -4.08 10.04
C GLY A 49 -0.82 -3.78 8.60
N LEU A 50 -1.76 -3.73 7.67
CA LEU A 50 -1.52 -3.31 6.28
C LEU A 50 -1.01 -1.86 6.20
N SER A 51 -1.59 -0.95 6.98
CA SER A 51 -1.18 0.46 7.02
C SER A 51 0.25 0.62 7.55
N CYS A 52 0.62 -0.16 8.57
CA CYS A 52 2.00 -0.24 9.06
C CYS A 52 2.95 -0.80 7.98
N LEU A 53 2.52 -1.76 7.17
CA LEU A 53 3.31 -2.24 6.02
C LEU A 53 3.54 -1.14 4.97
N PHE A 54 2.51 -0.36 4.65
CA PHE A 54 2.64 0.79 3.74
C PHE A 54 3.61 1.84 4.28
N LEU A 55 3.56 2.13 5.58
CA LEU A 55 4.54 2.99 6.25
C LEU A 55 5.95 2.41 6.19
N TYR A 56 6.12 1.11 6.45
CA TYR A 56 7.42 0.44 6.35
C TYR A 56 7.99 0.56 4.92
N PHE A 57 7.16 0.35 3.91
CA PHE A 57 7.55 0.55 2.51
C PHE A 57 7.92 1.99 2.21
N SER A 58 7.33 3.00 2.88
CA SER A 58 7.74 4.39 2.71
C SER A 58 9.18 4.69 3.19
N PHE A 59 9.78 3.85 4.04
CA PHE A 59 11.17 4.03 4.46
C PHE A 59 12.14 3.25 3.57
N ASP A 60 11.79 2.01 3.22
CA ASP A 60 12.71 1.06 2.59
C ASP A 60 12.39 0.75 1.11
N LEU A 61 11.51 1.53 0.47
CA LEU A 61 11.02 1.31 -0.91
C LEU A 61 12.14 1.02 -1.91
N LYS A 62 13.22 1.82 -1.86
CA LYS A 62 14.33 1.72 -2.81
C LYS A 62 15.11 0.40 -2.62
N LYS A 63 15.29 -0.03 -1.37
CA LYS A 63 15.95 -1.29 -1.02
C LYS A 63 15.09 -2.49 -1.41
N LEU A 64 13.77 -2.42 -1.17
CA LEU A 64 12.85 -3.50 -1.50
C LEU A 64 12.61 -3.66 -3.00
N LEU A 65 12.55 -2.57 -3.78
CA LEU A 65 12.42 -2.69 -5.24
C LEU A 65 13.64 -3.35 -5.88
N ILE A 66 14.83 -3.13 -5.30
CA ILE A 66 16.08 -3.73 -5.78
C ILE A 66 16.18 -5.19 -5.36
N LYS A 67 15.80 -5.51 -4.10
CA LYS A 67 16.02 -6.84 -3.52
C LYS A 67 14.88 -7.84 -3.83
N SER A 68 13.64 -7.37 -3.87
CA SER A 68 12.45 -8.24 -4.01
C SER A 68 11.21 -7.45 -4.51
N PRO A 69 11.17 -7.06 -5.79
CA PRO A 69 10.03 -6.33 -6.36
C PRO A 69 8.71 -7.13 -6.30
N GLU A 70 8.78 -8.46 -6.40
CA GLU A 70 7.61 -9.34 -6.29
C GLU A 70 6.93 -9.26 -4.91
N PHE A 71 7.70 -9.06 -3.84
CA PHE A 71 7.14 -8.96 -2.49
C PHE A 71 6.27 -7.70 -2.35
N VAL A 72 6.73 -6.57 -2.89
CA VAL A 72 5.97 -5.32 -2.87
C VAL A 72 4.69 -5.45 -3.69
N SER A 73 4.77 -6.05 -4.89
CA SER A 73 3.59 -6.32 -5.72
C SER A 73 2.59 -7.25 -5.04
N ARG A 74 3.04 -8.33 -4.38
CA ARG A 74 2.15 -9.22 -3.62
C ARG A 74 1.46 -8.49 -2.48
N VAL A 75 2.17 -7.67 -1.72
CA VAL A 75 1.54 -6.91 -0.63
C VAL A 75 0.49 -5.96 -1.17
N ILE A 76 0.74 -5.24 -2.26
CA ILE A 76 -0.26 -4.35 -2.87
C ILE A 76 -1.49 -5.15 -3.35
N LEU A 77 -1.28 -6.35 -3.90
CA LEU A 77 -2.36 -7.21 -4.35
C LEU A 77 -3.19 -7.75 -3.18
N VAL A 78 -2.54 -8.11 -2.07
CA VAL A 78 -3.20 -8.47 -0.81
C VAL A 78 -3.98 -7.28 -0.25
N SER A 79 -3.39 -6.08 -0.26
CA SER A 79 -4.06 -4.84 0.16
C SER A 79 -5.29 -4.54 -0.69
N ALA A 80 -5.19 -4.70 -2.01
CA ALA A 80 -6.32 -4.51 -2.92
C ALA A 80 -7.43 -5.54 -2.66
N GLY A 81 -7.07 -6.81 -2.46
CA GLY A 81 -8.02 -7.86 -2.08
C GLY A 81 -8.71 -7.55 -0.76
N PHE A 82 -7.97 -7.08 0.23
CA PHE A 82 -8.52 -6.67 1.52
C PHE A 82 -9.47 -5.47 1.40
N GLN A 83 -9.18 -4.49 0.54
CA GLN A 83 -10.08 -3.38 0.27
C GLN A 83 -11.37 -3.84 -0.41
N ILE A 84 -11.32 -4.82 -1.31
CA ILE A 84 -12.52 -5.42 -1.93
C ILE A 84 -13.37 -6.13 -0.88
N ILE A 85 -12.75 -6.93 0.01
CA ILE A 85 -13.47 -7.59 1.11
C ILE A 85 -14.11 -6.54 2.03
N SER A 86 -13.39 -5.48 2.36
CA SER A 86 -13.89 -4.37 3.19
C SER A 86 -15.04 -3.62 2.52
N LEU A 87 -14.99 -3.44 1.19
CA LEU A 87 -16.07 -2.85 0.40
C LEU A 87 -17.34 -3.72 0.44
N VAL A 88 -17.20 -5.03 0.21
CA VAL A 88 -18.33 -5.97 0.25
C VAL A 88 -18.92 -6.01 1.66
N PHE A 89 -18.08 -6.05 2.69
CA PHE A 89 -18.55 -6.02 4.08
C PHE A 89 -19.29 -4.73 4.40
N SER A 90 -18.78 -3.58 3.95
CA SER A 90 -19.45 -2.28 4.10
C SER A 90 -20.82 -2.30 3.42
N LEU A 91 -20.92 -2.75 2.17
CA LEU A 91 -22.20 -2.84 1.47
C LEU A 91 -23.24 -3.74 2.16
N LEU A 92 -22.80 -4.74 2.94
CA LEU A 92 -23.69 -5.66 3.65
C LEU A 92 -24.15 -5.14 5.02
N TRP A 93 -23.34 -4.31 5.69
CA TRP A 93 -23.56 -3.92 7.08
C TRP A 93 -23.83 -2.42 7.29
N ASP A 94 -23.32 -1.57 6.39
CA ASP A 94 -23.37 -0.12 6.49
C ASP A 94 -23.48 0.54 5.11
N ASN A 95 -24.65 1.12 4.81
CA ASN A 95 -24.92 1.82 3.55
C ASN A 95 -24.36 3.25 3.48
N GLY A 96 -23.44 3.61 4.39
CA GLY A 96 -22.76 4.89 4.37
C GLY A 96 -22.01 5.13 3.07
N VAL A 97 -22.23 6.29 2.44
CA VAL A 97 -21.50 6.71 1.23
C VAL A 97 -19.98 6.72 1.46
N ALA A 98 -19.55 7.10 2.66
CA ALA A 98 -18.15 7.07 3.07
C ALA A 98 -17.55 5.65 3.05
N SER A 99 -18.35 4.64 3.42
CA SER A 99 -17.97 3.23 3.50
C SER A 99 -17.77 2.60 2.12
N ILE A 100 -18.28 3.23 1.06
CA ILE A 100 -18.05 2.84 -0.34
C ILE A 100 -16.88 3.63 -0.96
N VAL A 101 -16.83 4.93 -0.71
CA VAL A 101 -15.83 5.84 -1.31
C VAL A 101 -14.42 5.51 -0.81
N LYS A 102 -14.25 5.26 0.49
CA LYS A 102 -12.94 4.99 1.10
C LYS A 102 -12.25 3.75 0.50
N PRO A 103 -12.86 2.56 0.46
CA PRO A 103 -12.23 1.40 -0.17
C PRO A 103 -12.08 1.55 -1.69
N GLY A 104 -12.99 2.27 -2.37
CA GLY A 104 -12.87 2.59 -3.79
C GLY A 104 -11.60 3.40 -4.11
N ILE A 105 -11.34 4.45 -3.32
CA ILE A 105 -10.10 5.24 -3.41
C ILE A 105 -8.88 4.35 -3.07
N GLY A 106 -8.98 3.49 -2.05
CA GLY A 106 -7.93 2.55 -1.67
C GLY A 106 -7.53 1.59 -2.80
N ILE A 107 -8.50 1.07 -3.55
CA ILE A 107 -8.27 0.20 -4.71
C ILE A 107 -7.58 0.97 -5.85
N LEU A 108 -8.05 2.18 -6.16
CA LEU A 108 -7.44 3.05 -7.17
C LEU A 108 -5.98 3.38 -6.83
N ILE A 109 -5.71 3.67 -5.56
CA ILE A 109 -4.36 3.89 -5.05
C ILE A 109 -3.50 2.64 -5.21
N CYS A 110 -4.00 1.45 -4.83
CA CYS A 110 -3.28 0.20 -5.01
C CYS A 110 -2.96 -0.07 -6.48
N TRP A 111 -3.91 0.17 -7.38
CA TRP A 111 -3.72 0.04 -8.82
C TRP A 111 -2.60 0.96 -9.32
N TYR A 112 -2.65 2.22 -8.96
CA TYR A 112 -1.65 3.21 -9.34
C TYR A 112 -0.25 2.83 -8.82
N LEU A 113 -0.15 2.39 -7.56
CA LEU A 113 1.11 1.93 -6.96
C LEU A 113 1.66 0.70 -7.68
N LEU A 114 0.81 -0.28 -8.01
CA LEU A 114 1.20 -1.50 -8.72
C LEU A 114 1.76 -1.17 -10.11
N ALA A 115 1.07 -0.31 -10.87
CA ALA A 115 1.50 0.12 -12.19
C ALA A 115 2.85 0.84 -12.14
N ASN A 116 3.01 1.74 -11.16
CA ASN A 116 4.26 2.48 -10.98
C ASN A 116 5.42 1.60 -10.53
N ILE A 117 5.20 0.65 -9.61
CA ILE A 117 6.24 -0.27 -9.12
C ILE A 117 6.74 -1.18 -10.24
N ASN A 118 5.84 -1.73 -11.05
CA ASN A 118 6.23 -2.58 -12.19
C ASN A 118 7.11 -1.81 -13.18
N ARG A 119 6.78 -0.54 -13.47
CA ARG A 119 7.59 0.32 -14.32
C ARG A 119 8.95 0.63 -13.69
N LEU A 120 8.95 1.01 -12.40
CA LEU A 120 10.14 1.44 -11.68
C LEU A 120 11.12 0.29 -11.43
N SER A 121 10.61 -0.91 -11.16
CA SER A 121 11.39 -2.13 -11.02
C SER A 121 12.09 -2.50 -12.32
N ARG A 122 11.40 -2.43 -13.46
CA ARG A 122 12.04 -2.64 -14.78
C ARG A 122 13.15 -1.64 -15.05
N SER A 123 12.91 -0.34 -14.84
CA SER A 123 13.94 0.68 -15.06
C SER A 123 15.17 0.52 -14.15
N LEU A 124 14.98 0.10 -12.89
CA LEU A 124 16.08 -0.15 -11.96
C LEU A 124 16.88 -1.41 -12.32
N GLN A 125 16.21 -2.45 -12.82
CA GLN A 125 16.87 -3.66 -13.32
C GLN A 125 17.69 -3.38 -14.57
N GLU A 126 17.17 -2.57 -15.50
CA GLU A 126 17.89 -2.13 -16.70
C GLU A 126 19.13 -1.29 -16.35
N GLU A 127 19.02 -0.37 -15.39
CA GLU A 127 20.13 0.46 -14.93
C GLU A 127 21.25 -0.37 -14.25
N MET A 128 20.87 -1.36 -13.42
CA MET A 128 21.86 -2.27 -12.81
C MET A 128 22.48 -3.26 -13.83
N ALA A 129 21.72 -3.67 -14.85
CA ALA A 129 22.22 -4.52 -15.93
C ALA A 129 23.17 -3.79 -16.90
N GLN A 130 23.12 -2.46 -16.96
CA GLN A 130 24.06 -1.63 -17.74
C GLN A 130 25.37 -1.31 -17.01
N LYS A 131 25.41 -1.42 -15.67
CA LYS A 131 26.61 -1.19 -14.85
C LYS A 131 27.76 -2.23 -14.89
N PRO A 132 27.74 -3.39 -15.59
CA PRO A 132 28.86 -4.35 -15.52
C PRO A 132 30.14 -3.98 -16.29
N ASN A 133 30.15 -2.98 -17.18
CA ASN A 133 31.19 -2.88 -18.22
C ASN A 133 32.12 -1.65 -18.17
N GLU A 134 32.04 -0.79 -17.14
CA GLU A 134 32.95 0.37 -17.02
C GLU A 134 34.23 0.10 -16.21
N ASN A 135 34.46 -1.12 -15.72
CA ASN A 135 35.60 -1.41 -14.83
C ASN A 135 36.50 -2.55 -15.32
N LYS A 136 36.74 -2.65 -16.64
CA LYS A 136 37.60 -3.69 -17.23
C LYS A 136 38.57 -3.24 -18.33
N THR A 137 38.81 -1.94 -18.50
CA THR A 137 39.75 -1.44 -19.53
C THR A 137 40.97 -0.69 -19.00
N ASP A 138 41.28 -0.75 -17.71
CA ASP A 138 42.53 -0.21 -17.18
C ASP A 138 43.15 -1.18 -16.16
N ASN A 139 44.00 -2.10 -16.66
CA ASN A 139 45.23 -2.60 -16.02
C ASN A 139 45.89 -3.68 -16.88
#